data_AF-M4Q060-F1
#
_entry.id   AF-M4Q060-F1
#
_cell.length_a   1.000
_cell.length_b   1.000
_cell.length_c   1.000
_cell.angle_alpha   90.00
_cell.angle_beta   90.00
_cell.angle_gamma   90.00
#
_symmetry.space_group_name_H-M   'P 1'
#
loop_
_entity.id
_entity.type
_entity.pdbx_description
1 polymer ?
#
loop_
_entity_poly.entity_id
_entity_poly.type
_entity_poly.pdbx_seq_one_letter_code
_entity_poly.pdbx_strand_id
1 'polypeptide(L)'
;LLKNRGLKLAIQKLDPYINIDPGTMSPYQHGETFVTGDGLETDLDMGHYERFMDINTNMYSNVTTGRIYSEVLAKERRGDYNGGTVQVIPHITDAIKDKMKKAAESTDADVVIVEVGGTVGDIESLPFIEALRQMKSDLGSDNVFYIHTSLIVYLTAAGEAKTKPTQHSVAQLRSLGIQPDMIVLRTSSPLEDNLKKKI
;
A
#
# COMPACT_ATOMS: atom_id res chain seq x y z
N LEU A 1 -11.67 14.32 -2.69
CA LEU A 1 -10.86 15.57 -2.62
C LEU A 1 -10.06 15.83 -3.89
N LEU A 2 -9.12 14.96 -4.27
CA LEU A 2 -8.29 15.15 -5.48
C LEU A 2 -9.12 15.14 -6.77
N LYS A 3 -10.07 14.18 -6.89
CA LYS A 3 -11.00 14.13 -8.02
C LYS A 3 -11.83 15.41 -8.18
N ASN A 4 -12.31 15.98 -7.06
CA ASN A 4 -13.04 17.25 -7.07
C ASN A 4 -12.18 18.45 -7.53
N ARG A 5 -10.85 18.29 -7.59
CA ARG A 5 -9.93 19.27 -8.17
C ARG A 5 -9.60 18.97 -9.64
N GLY A 6 -10.29 18.03 -10.28
CA GLY A 6 -10.13 17.71 -11.70
C GLY A 6 -9.01 16.73 -12.03
N LEU A 7 -8.36 16.13 -11.03
CA LEU A 7 -7.29 15.15 -11.24
C LEU A 7 -7.86 13.77 -11.55
N LYS A 8 -7.29 13.10 -12.55
CA LYS A 8 -7.51 11.68 -12.84
C LYS A 8 -6.76 10.84 -11.80
N LEU A 9 -7.45 9.87 -11.21
CA LEU A 9 -6.92 9.06 -10.12
C LEU A 9 -6.90 7.59 -10.50
N ALA A 10 -5.83 6.91 -10.10
CA ALA A 10 -5.80 5.46 -9.95
C ALA A 10 -5.65 5.11 -8.48
N ILE A 11 -6.13 3.93 -8.10
CA ILE A 11 -5.87 3.35 -6.78
C ILE A 11 -5.32 1.94 -6.95
N GLN A 12 -4.36 1.60 -6.09
CA GLN A 12 -3.76 0.29 -6.01
C GLN A 12 -3.61 -0.14 -4.56
N LYS A 13 -4.07 -1.34 -4.24
CA LYS A 13 -3.84 -2.00 -2.95
C LYS A 13 -2.73 -3.04 -3.10
N LEU A 14 -1.72 -2.95 -2.24
CA LEU A 14 -0.67 -3.95 -2.08
C LEU A 14 -1.02 -4.82 -0.87
N ASP A 15 -1.32 -6.08 -1.11
CA ASP A 15 -1.69 -7.05 -0.09
C ASP A 15 -0.52 -7.97 0.25
N PRO A 16 -0.07 -8.00 1.52
CA PRO A 16 1.13 -8.73 1.89
C PRO A 16 0.92 -10.25 1.98
N TYR A 17 -0.31 -10.74 1.93
CA TYR A 17 -0.62 -12.17 2.00
C TYR A 17 -0.12 -12.95 0.76
N ILE A 18 0.15 -14.24 0.95
CA ILE A 18 0.79 -15.12 -0.05
C ILE A 18 -0.24 -15.74 -1.02
N ASN A 19 -1.55 -15.66 -0.72
CA ASN A 19 -2.58 -16.04 -1.68
C ASN A 19 -2.42 -15.20 -2.97
N ILE A 20 -2.56 -15.84 -4.13
CA ILE A 20 -2.44 -15.15 -5.43
C ILE A 20 -3.62 -14.19 -5.60
N ASP A 21 -4.80 -14.64 -5.22
CA ASP A 21 -6.08 -13.94 -5.20
C ASP A 21 -6.87 -14.37 -3.95
N PRO A 22 -7.90 -13.60 -3.55
CA PRO A 22 -8.73 -13.94 -2.41
C PRO A 22 -9.79 -15.00 -2.72
N GLY A 23 -9.88 -15.54 -3.95
CA GLY A 23 -10.90 -16.54 -4.34
C GLY A 23 -10.81 -17.84 -3.54
N THR A 24 -9.64 -18.12 -2.97
CA THR A 24 -9.38 -19.28 -2.08
C THR A 24 -9.64 -19.01 -0.60
N MET A 25 -9.92 -17.76 -0.22
CA MET A 25 -10.10 -17.35 1.17
C MET A 25 -11.56 -17.51 1.62
N SER A 26 -11.77 -17.85 2.89
CA SER A 26 -13.11 -17.98 3.45
C SER A 26 -13.78 -16.61 3.59
N PRO A 27 -14.92 -16.35 2.92
CA PRO A 27 -15.56 -15.03 2.99
C PRO A 27 -16.09 -14.69 4.39
N TYR A 28 -16.40 -15.72 5.20
CA TYR A 28 -16.85 -15.53 6.57
C TYR A 28 -15.74 -15.07 7.52
N GLN A 29 -14.47 -15.34 7.19
CA GLN A 29 -13.33 -15.00 8.05
C GLN A 29 -12.56 -13.78 7.54
N HIS A 30 -12.54 -13.57 6.23
CA HIS A 30 -11.71 -12.56 5.59
C HIS A 30 -12.52 -11.48 4.87
N GLY A 31 -13.85 -11.57 4.88
CA GLY A 31 -14.74 -10.66 4.18
C GLY A 31 -15.05 -11.12 2.75
N GLU A 32 -16.00 -10.45 2.12
CA GLU A 32 -16.47 -10.81 0.78
C GLU A 32 -15.40 -10.52 -0.29
N THR A 33 -15.35 -11.35 -1.34
CA THR A 33 -14.54 -11.07 -2.53
C THR A 33 -15.24 -10.02 -3.40
N PHE A 34 -14.48 -9.03 -3.87
CA PHE A 34 -14.93 -8.05 -4.85
C PHE A 34 -14.47 -8.42 -6.25
N VAL A 35 -15.35 -8.30 -7.26
CA VAL A 35 -15.02 -8.57 -8.67
C VAL A 35 -15.03 -7.26 -9.44
N THR A 36 -13.87 -6.91 -9.99
CA THR A 36 -13.69 -5.71 -10.82
C THR A 36 -14.34 -5.86 -12.20
N GLY A 37 -14.50 -4.74 -12.94
CA GLY A 37 -15.15 -4.74 -14.26
C GLY A 37 -14.45 -5.59 -15.33
N ASP A 38 -13.15 -5.88 -15.16
CA ASP A 38 -12.37 -6.76 -16.04
C ASP A 38 -12.24 -8.20 -15.51
N GLY A 39 -12.95 -8.54 -14.43
CA GLY A 39 -13.07 -9.89 -13.89
C GLY A 39 -11.98 -10.30 -12.90
N LEU A 40 -11.13 -9.38 -12.42
CA LEU A 40 -10.23 -9.69 -11.32
C LEU A 40 -11.01 -9.84 -10.00
N GLU A 41 -10.82 -10.97 -9.33
CA GLU A 41 -11.23 -11.21 -7.93
C GLU A 41 -10.24 -10.55 -6.96
N THR A 42 -10.75 -9.75 -6.04
CA THR A 42 -9.96 -8.86 -5.17
C THR A 42 -10.56 -8.75 -3.78
N ASP A 43 -9.82 -8.13 -2.86
CA ASP A 43 -10.30 -7.82 -1.51
C ASP A 43 -11.45 -6.80 -1.55
N LEU A 44 -12.31 -6.82 -0.52
CA LEU A 44 -13.46 -5.92 -0.36
C LEU A 44 -13.08 -4.43 -0.42
N ASP A 45 -11.83 -4.09 -0.11
CA ASP A 45 -11.31 -2.73 -0.17
C ASP A 45 -11.51 -2.08 -1.55
N MET A 46 -11.45 -2.85 -2.65
CA MET A 46 -11.71 -2.33 -4.00
C MET A 46 -13.10 -1.70 -4.11
N GLY A 47 -14.12 -2.37 -3.55
CA GLY A 47 -15.48 -1.84 -3.55
C GLY A 47 -15.63 -0.55 -2.73
N HIS A 48 -14.83 -0.36 -1.66
CA HIS A 48 -14.77 0.92 -0.97
C HIS A 48 -14.20 2.01 -1.88
N TYR A 49 -13.11 1.74 -2.57
CA TYR A 49 -12.48 2.72 -3.43
C TYR A 49 -13.38 3.13 -4.60
N GLU A 50 -14.00 2.18 -5.30
CA GLU A 50 -14.93 2.50 -6.40
C GLU A 50 -16.07 3.40 -5.92
N ARG A 51 -16.67 3.07 -4.77
CA ARG A 51 -17.79 3.86 -4.21
C ARG A 51 -17.37 5.26 -3.76
N PHE A 52 -16.19 5.41 -3.15
CA PHE A 52 -15.73 6.70 -2.63
C PHE A 52 -15.10 7.60 -3.69
N MET A 53 -14.39 7.01 -4.64
CA MET A 53 -13.67 7.74 -5.68
C MET A 53 -14.47 7.84 -6.98
N ASP A 54 -15.51 7.03 -7.17
CA ASP A 54 -16.32 6.98 -8.39
C ASP A 54 -15.43 6.71 -9.63
N ILE A 55 -14.56 5.70 -9.51
CA ILE A 55 -13.68 5.20 -10.58
C ILE A 55 -13.87 3.70 -10.72
N ASN A 56 -13.65 3.16 -11.92
CA ASN A 56 -13.60 1.72 -12.13
C ASN A 56 -12.19 1.21 -11.83
N THR A 57 -12.10 0.26 -10.90
CA THR A 57 -10.87 -0.49 -10.62
C THR A 57 -10.67 -1.58 -11.67
N ASN A 58 -9.43 -2.03 -11.83
CA ASN A 58 -9.04 -3.01 -12.84
C ASN A 58 -8.04 -4.02 -12.29
N MET A 59 -7.53 -4.91 -13.15
CA MET A 59 -6.61 -5.96 -12.79
C MET A 59 -5.26 -5.50 -12.19
N TYR A 60 -4.94 -4.20 -12.28
CA TYR A 60 -3.78 -3.55 -11.68
C TYR A 60 -4.09 -2.81 -10.38
N SER A 61 -5.36 -2.70 -9.97
CA SER A 61 -5.78 -2.07 -8.72
C SER A 61 -5.54 -2.93 -7.48
N ASN A 62 -5.29 -4.23 -7.64
CA ASN A 62 -4.92 -5.11 -6.53
C ASN A 62 -3.69 -5.96 -6.88
N VAL A 63 -2.72 -5.99 -5.96
CA VAL A 63 -1.45 -6.70 -6.11
C VAL A 63 -1.16 -7.44 -4.82
N THR A 64 -0.98 -8.75 -4.90
CA THR A 64 -0.69 -9.61 -3.75
C THR A 64 0.78 -10.07 -3.78
N THR A 65 1.36 -10.39 -2.62
CA THR A 65 2.68 -11.04 -2.54
C THR A 65 2.68 -12.33 -3.35
N GLY A 66 1.61 -13.13 -3.23
CA GLY A 66 1.45 -14.38 -3.99
C GLY A 66 1.61 -14.21 -5.49
N ARG A 67 0.90 -13.22 -6.06
CA ARG A 67 0.94 -12.92 -7.49
C ARG A 67 2.32 -12.45 -7.94
N ILE A 68 2.95 -11.54 -7.19
CA ILE A 68 4.30 -11.04 -7.52
C ILE A 68 5.31 -12.19 -7.54
N TYR A 69 5.34 -13.02 -6.50
CA TYR A 69 6.29 -14.12 -6.39
C TYR A 69 6.03 -15.17 -7.47
N SER A 70 4.77 -15.51 -7.73
CA SER A 70 4.39 -16.44 -8.81
C SER A 70 4.89 -15.97 -10.17
N GLU A 71 4.68 -14.69 -10.51
CA GLU A 71 5.12 -14.11 -11.78
C GLU A 71 6.65 -14.09 -11.92
N VAL A 72 7.38 -13.74 -10.85
CA VAL A 72 8.85 -13.72 -10.84
C VAL A 72 9.43 -15.13 -10.97
N LEU A 73 8.87 -16.12 -10.27
CA LEU A 73 9.29 -17.51 -10.38
C LEU A 73 8.96 -18.11 -11.75
N ALA A 74 7.81 -17.74 -12.35
CA ALA A 74 7.47 -18.16 -13.69
C ALA A 74 8.47 -17.61 -14.74
N LYS A 75 8.89 -16.34 -14.62
CA LYS A 75 9.97 -15.75 -15.45
C LYS A 75 11.28 -16.52 -15.29
N GLU A 76 11.62 -16.86 -14.05
CA GLU A 76 12.83 -17.63 -13.75
C GLU A 76 12.81 -19.01 -14.40
N ARG A 77 11.71 -19.77 -14.26
CA ARG A 77 11.56 -21.09 -14.88
C ARG A 77 11.58 -21.07 -16.42
N ARG A 78 11.17 -19.96 -17.04
CA ARG A 78 11.28 -19.77 -18.50
C ARG A 78 12.69 -19.40 -18.99
N GLY A 79 13.59 -19.06 -18.07
CA GLY A 79 14.96 -18.64 -18.39
C GLY A 79 15.11 -17.13 -18.63
N ASP A 80 14.10 -16.30 -18.29
CA ASP A 80 14.12 -14.86 -18.55
C ASP A 80 15.25 -14.12 -17.82
N TYR A 81 15.84 -14.74 -16.78
CA TYR A 81 16.99 -14.21 -16.03
C TYR A 81 18.35 -14.81 -16.45
N ASN A 82 18.42 -15.50 -17.60
CA ASN A 82 19.66 -16.01 -18.21
C ASN A 82 20.55 -16.85 -17.27
N GLY A 83 19.94 -17.65 -16.39
CA GLY A 83 20.64 -18.50 -15.42
C GLY A 83 21.23 -17.73 -14.22
N GLY A 84 20.96 -16.44 -14.09
CA GLY A 84 21.35 -15.63 -12.93
C GLY A 84 20.53 -15.95 -11.67
N THR A 85 21.07 -15.54 -10.51
CA THR A 85 20.38 -15.70 -9.22
C THR A 85 19.21 -14.72 -9.11
N VAL A 86 18.02 -15.24 -8.84
CA VAL A 86 16.83 -14.43 -8.53
C VAL A 86 16.78 -14.15 -7.02
N GLN A 87 16.52 -12.89 -6.68
CA GLN A 87 16.60 -12.34 -5.33
C GLN A 87 15.45 -11.38 -5.07
N VAL A 88 15.15 -11.09 -3.80
CA VAL A 88 14.11 -10.10 -3.44
C VAL A 88 14.44 -8.72 -4.02
N ILE A 89 15.67 -8.26 -3.83
CA ILE A 89 16.19 -7.06 -4.49
C ILE A 89 17.21 -7.54 -5.54
N PRO A 90 17.07 -7.14 -6.83
CA PRO A 90 16.06 -6.23 -7.35
C PRO A 90 14.77 -6.91 -7.84
N HIS A 91 14.75 -8.23 -8.05
CA HIS A 91 13.71 -8.88 -8.89
C HIS A 91 12.27 -8.77 -8.35
N ILE A 92 12.06 -8.99 -7.05
CA ILE A 92 10.73 -8.84 -6.43
C ILE A 92 10.37 -7.35 -6.34
N THR A 93 11.30 -6.50 -5.89
CA THR A 93 11.04 -5.06 -5.78
C THR A 93 10.74 -4.42 -7.13
N ASP A 94 11.45 -4.80 -8.20
CA ASP A 94 11.21 -4.32 -9.56
C ASP A 94 9.87 -4.82 -10.10
N ALA A 95 9.48 -6.06 -9.80
CA ALA A 95 8.16 -6.56 -10.16
C ALA A 95 7.04 -5.76 -9.47
N ILE A 96 7.21 -5.39 -8.19
CA ILE A 96 6.27 -4.53 -7.48
C ILE A 96 6.22 -3.13 -8.12
N LYS A 97 7.39 -2.52 -8.40
CA LYS A 97 7.47 -1.20 -9.06
C LYS A 97 6.79 -1.20 -10.43
N ASP A 98 6.97 -2.27 -11.21
CA ASP A 98 6.28 -2.46 -12.51
C ASP A 98 4.76 -2.47 -12.35
N LYS A 99 4.22 -3.10 -11.31
CA LYS A 99 2.77 -3.04 -11.03
C LYS A 99 2.28 -1.63 -10.68
N MET A 100 3.05 -0.86 -9.91
CA MET A 100 2.70 0.53 -9.60
C MET A 100 2.66 1.39 -10.87
N LYS A 101 3.65 1.22 -11.76
CA LYS A 101 3.69 1.93 -13.06
C LYS A 101 2.51 1.55 -13.95
N LYS A 102 2.17 0.26 -14.04
CA LYS A 102 1.02 -0.22 -14.82
C LYS A 102 -0.32 0.29 -14.31
N ALA A 103 -0.47 0.51 -13.00
CA ALA A 103 -1.68 1.14 -12.47
C ALA A 103 -1.84 2.58 -12.99
N ALA A 104 -0.74 3.34 -13.10
CA ALA A 104 -0.74 4.67 -13.72
C ALA A 104 -1.08 4.61 -15.21
N GLU A 105 -0.36 3.76 -15.96
CA GLU A 105 -0.47 3.65 -17.42
C GLU A 105 -1.86 3.17 -17.87
N SER A 106 -2.44 2.19 -17.17
CA SER A 106 -3.73 1.60 -17.53
C SER A 106 -4.93 2.55 -17.39
N THR A 107 -4.76 3.64 -16.64
CA THR A 107 -5.84 4.59 -16.33
C THR A 107 -5.54 6.01 -16.81
N ASP A 108 -4.36 6.27 -17.39
CA ASP A 108 -3.88 7.61 -17.73
C ASP A 108 -4.03 8.58 -16.54
N ALA A 109 -3.67 8.12 -15.34
CA ALA A 109 -3.89 8.84 -14.10
C ALA A 109 -2.82 9.91 -13.83
N ASP A 110 -3.28 11.06 -13.34
CA ASP A 110 -2.39 12.12 -12.84
C ASP A 110 -1.79 11.75 -11.47
N VAL A 111 -2.55 11.01 -10.65
CA VAL A 111 -2.14 10.57 -9.32
C VAL A 111 -2.53 9.11 -9.09
N VAL A 112 -1.55 8.29 -8.70
CA VAL A 112 -1.80 6.93 -8.21
C VAL A 112 -1.73 6.90 -6.69
N ILE A 113 -2.81 6.48 -6.05
CA ILE A 113 -2.85 6.24 -4.62
C ILE A 113 -2.49 4.77 -4.39
N VAL A 114 -1.34 4.51 -3.76
CA VAL A 114 -0.90 3.16 -3.42
C VAL A 114 -1.11 2.95 -1.92
N GLU A 115 -2.04 2.08 -1.56
CA GLU A 115 -2.23 1.62 -0.19
C GLU A 115 -1.41 0.35 0.05
N VAL A 116 -0.60 0.36 1.11
CA VAL A 116 0.16 -0.83 1.55
C VAL A 116 -0.60 -1.47 2.71
N GLY A 117 -1.06 -2.70 2.50
CA GLY A 117 -1.63 -3.53 3.56
C GLY A 117 -0.57 -3.99 4.57
N GLY A 118 -1.03 -4.49 5.72
CA GLY A 118 -0.17 -4.87 6.84
C GLY A 118 0.23 -3.67 7.71
N THR A 119 1.14 -3.90 8.65
CA THR A 119 1.65 -2.85 9.54
C THR A 119 3.14 -2.61 9.27
N VAL A 120 3.55 -1.33 9.28
CA VAL A 120 4.97 -0.98 9.20
C VAL A 120 5.72 -1.66 10.34
N GLY A 121 6.67 -2.52 9.98
CA GLY A 121 7.41 -3.35 10.92
C GLY A 121 7.25 -4.84 10.72
N ASP A 122 6.16 -5.25 10.09
CA ASP A 122 5.91 -6.65 9.77
C ASP A 122 6.81 -7.10 8.63
N ILE A 123 7.31 -8.34 8.73
CA ILE A 123 8.25 -8.92 7.75
C ILE A 123 7.62 -8.97 6.35
N GLU A 124 6.33 -9.27 6.29
CA GLU A 124 5.57 -9.42 5.04
C GLU A 124 5.51 -8.12 4.21
N SER A 125 5.63 -6.95 4.85
CA SER A 125 5.55 -5.65 4.17
C SER A 125 6.91 -5.15 3.66
N LEU A 126 8.02 -5.76 4.08
CA LEU A 126 9.37 -5.27 3.76
C LEU A 126 9.63 -5.11 2.25
N PRO A 127 9.24 -6.05 1.36
CA PRO A 127 9.45 -5.88 -0.08
C PRO A 127 8.66 -4.68 -0.66
N PHE A 128 7.44 -4.43 -0.17
CA PHE A 128 6.64 -3.28 -0.61
C PHE A 128 7.24 -1.95 -0.14
N ILE A 129 7.68 -1.88 1.12
CA ILE A 129 8.32 -0.68 1.67
C ILE A 129 9.62 -0.37 0.90
N GLU A 130 10.44 -1.37 0.61
CA GLU A 130 11.66 -1.17 -0.19
C GLU A 130 11.33 -0.73 -1.63
N ALA A 131 10.33 -1.33 -2.27
CA ALA A 131 9.89 -0.91 -3.60
C ALA A 131 9.41 0.56 -3.60
N LEU A 132 8.62 0.97 -2.60
CA LEU A 132 8.18 2.37 -2.44
C LEU A 132 9.34 3.33 -2.21
N ARG A 133 10.35 2.92 -1.41
CA ARG A 133 11.56 3.71 -1.18
C ARG A 133 12.34 3.91 -2.48
N GLN A 134 12.50 2.86 -3.28
CA GLN A 134 13.12 2.94 -4.61
C GLN A 134 12.31 3.78 -5.58
N MET A 135 10.96 3.71 -5.57
CA MET A 135 10.11 4.53 -6.43
C MET A 135 10.35 6.03 -6.24
N LYS A 136 10.60 6.51 -5.02
CA LYS A 136 10.95 7.93 -4.79
C LYS A 136 12.31 8.30 -5.39
N SER A 137 13.26 7.37 -5.41
CA SER A 137 14.53 7.57 -6.13
C SER A 137 14.33 7.55 -7.65
N ASP A 138 13.50 6.64 -8.17
CA ASP A 138 13.27 6.45 -9.60
C ASP A 138 12.45 7.60 -10.21
N LEU A 139 11.46 8.13 -9.48
CA LEU A 139 10.55 9.19 -9.93
C LEU A 139 10.97 10.59 -9.48
N GLY A 140 11.86 10.72 -8.49
CA GLY A 140 12.22 11.99 -7.86
C GLY A 140 11.31 12.36 -6.69
N SER A 141 11.84 13.15 -5.76
CA SER A 141 11.17 13.50 -4.49
C SER A 141 9.84 14.23 -4.67
N ASP A 142 9.72 15.01 -5.74
CA ASP A 142 8.55 15.86 -5.99
C ASP A 142 7.36 15.07 -6.54
N ASN A 143 7.59 13.83 -6.97
CA ASN A 143 6.57 12.95 -7.55
C ASN A 143 6.09 11.86 -6.58
N VAL A 144 6.61 11.81 -5.34
CA VAL A 144 6.22 10.80 -4.35
C VAL A 144 5.97 11.43 -2.98
N PHE A 145 4.73 11.30 -2.52
CA PHE A 145 4.25 11.82 -1.24
C PHE A 145 3.82 10.67 -0.32
N TYR A 146 4.46 10.53 0.84
CA TYR A 146 4.19 9.47 1.80
C TYR A 146 3.20 9.91 2.88
N ILE A 147 2.11 9.14 3.02
CA ILE A 147 1.11 9.31 4.07
C ILE A 147 1.23 8.14 5.04
N HIS A 148 1.57 8.41 6.31
CA HIS A 148 1.65 7.38 7.35
C HIS A 148 0.45 7.46 8.28
N THR A 149 -0.33 6.38 8.38
CA THR A 149 -1.49 6.32 9.27
C THR A 149 -1.10 5.70 10.60
N SER A 150 -1.43 6.37 11.71
CA SER A 150 -1.10 5.90 13.05
C SER A 150 -2.29 6.04 14.01
N LEU A 151 -2.37 5.14 14.99
CA LEU A 151 -3.41 5.14 16.01
C LEU A 151 -2.94 5.89 17.27
N ILE A 152 -3.71 6.89 17.68
CA ILE A 152 -3.60 7.50 19.00
C ILE A 152 -4.39 6.66 19.99
N VAL A 153 -3.70 6.15 21.01
CA VAL A 153 -4.32 5.35 22.06
C VAL A 153 -4.83 6.28 23.16
N TYR A 154 -6.14 6.28 23.38
CA TYR A 154 -6.77 7.02 24.48
C TYR A 154 -6.92 6.11 25.69
N LEU A 155 -6.24 6.43 26.80
CA LEU A 155 -6.36 5.69 28.05
C LEU A 155 -7.55 6.24 28.83
N THR A 156 -8.72 5.59 28.70
CA THR A 156 -9.98 6.02 29.32
C THR A 156 -9.87 6.23 30.83
N ALA A 157 -9.17 5.33 31.53
CA ALA A 157 -8.96 5.42 32.98
C ALA A 157 -8.15 6.67 33.42
N ALA A 158 -7.27 7.17 32.55
CA ALA A 158 -6.44 8.34 32.83
C ALA A 158 -6.94 9.62 32.15
N GLY A 159 -7.91 9.52 31.22
CA GLY A 159 -8.38 10.64 30.40
C GLY A 159 -7.29 11.23 29.49
N GLU A 160 -6.31 10.43 29.08
CA GLU A 160 -5.12 10.93 28.39
C GLU A 160 -4.86 10.21 27.06
N ALA A 161 -4.58 10.98 26.01
CA ALA A 161 -4.12 10.49 24.72
C ALA A 161 -2.61 10.24 24.71
N LYS A 162 -2.19 9.06 24.25
CA LYS A 162 -0.78 8.67 24.18
C LYS A 162 -0.25 8.71 22.74
N THR A 163 0.80 9.52 22.53
CA THR A 163 1.47 9.69 21.23
C THR A 163 2.67 8.78 21.02
N LYS A 164 3.15 8.09 22.06
CA LYS A 164 4.31 7.18 21.96
C LYS A 164 4.17 6.12 20.85
N PRO A 165 3.00 5.46 20.68
CA PRO A 165 2.82 4.51 19.58
C PRO A 165 3.07 5.14 18.20
N THR A 166 2.58 6.37 17.98
CA THR A 166 2.85 7.13 16.75
C THR A 166 4.31 7.46 16.59
N GLN A 167 4.99 7.93 17.64
CA GLN A 167 6.41 8.25 17.59
C GLN A 167 7.27 7.03 17.22
N HIS A 168 6.96 5.86 17.81
CA HIS A 168 7.67 4.62 17.52
C HIS A 168 7.37 4.12 16.10
N SER A 169 6.11 4.17 15.66
CA SER A 169 5.71 3.77 14.32
C SER A 169 6.38 4.63 13.23
N VAL A 170 6.47 5.94 13.44
CA VAL A 170 7.21 6.86 12.54
C VAL A 170 8.71 6.55 12.57
N ALA A 171 9.30 6.29 13.73
CA ALA A 171 10.71 5.91 13.82
C ALA A 171 11.00 4.60 13.06
N GLN A 172 10.08 3.63 13.12
CA GLN A 172 10.19 2.37 12.39
C GLN A 172 10.11 2.59 10.88
N LEU A 173 9.16 3.39 10.39
CA LEU A 173 9.08 3.76 8.97
C LEU A 173 10.37 4.44 8.47
N ARG A 174 10.90 5.38 9.27
CA ARG A 174 12.16 6.09 8.97
C ARG A 174 13.37 5.15 8.96
N SER A 175 13.40 4.15 9.83
CA SER A 175 14.47 3.14 9.85
C SER A 175 14.53 2.30 8.56
N LEU A 176 13.39 2.19 7.86
CA LEU A 176 13.28 1.55 6.55
C LEU A 176 13.55 2.53 5.39
N GLY A 177 14.00 3.75 5.68
CA GLY A 177 14.38 4.74 4.67
C GLY A 177 13.22 5.58 4.12
N ILE A 178 12.03 5.51 4.72
CA ILE A 178 10.88 6.33 4.32
C ILE A 178 10.63 7.43 5.36
N GLN A 179 10.73 8.69 4.91
CA GLN A 179 10.32 9.85 5.70
C GLN A 179 8.87 10.19 5.34
N PRO A 180 7.90 10.12 6.27
CA PRO A 180 6.52 10.51 5.97
C PRO A 180 6.43 12.02 5.73
N ASP A 181 5.67 12.40 4.70
CA ASP A 181 5.36 13.79 4.36
C ASP A 181 4.07 14.26 5.09
N MET A 182 3.17 13.32 5.40
CA MET A 182 1.99 13.54 6.23
C MET A 182 1.76 12.38 7.20
N ILE A 183 1.27 12.70 8.40
CA ILE A 183 0.83 11.71 9.39
C ILE A 183 -0.68 11.84 9.60
N VAL A 184 -1.42 10.76 9.40
CA VAL A 184 -2.86 10.68 9.69
C VAL A 184 -3.05 10.05 11.06
N LEU A 185 -3.60 10.83 12.00
CA LEU A 185 -3.83 10.39 13.37
C LEU A 185 -5.25 9.87 13.53
N ARG A 186 -5.41 8.55 13.62
CA ARG A 186 -6.68 7.90 13.96
C ARG A 186 -6.90 8.02 15.45
N THR A 187 -8.05 8.54 15.85
CA THR A 187 -8.39 8.79 17.25
C THR A 187 -9.91 8.73 17.42
N SER A 188 -10.38 8.35 18.61
CA SER A 188 -11.80 8.37 18.98
C SER A 188 -12.28 9.74 19.45
N SER A 189 -11.35 10.67 19.73
CA SER A 189 -11.66 12.01 20.26
C SER A 189 -10.76 13.07 19.62
N PRO A 190 -11.22 14.33 19.49
CA PRO A 190 -10.39 15.42 19.00
C PRO A 190 -9.08 15.55 19.79
N LEU A 191 -7.97 15.75 19.09
CA LEU A 191 -6.67 15.96 19.70
C LEU A 191 -6.44 17.44 19.95
N GLU A 192 -5.95 17.76 21.14
CA GLU A 192 -5.46 19.08 21.49
C GLU A 192 -4.24 19.48 20.63
N ASP A 193 -4.09 20.78 20.36
CA ASP A 193 -3.03 21.28 19.49
C ASP A 193 -1.62 21.12 20.07
N ASN A 194 -1.49 21.09 21.41
CA ASN A 194 -0.24 20.78 22.09
C ASN A 194 0.29 19.38 21.71
N LEU A 195 -0.61 18.42 21.53
CA LEU A 195 -0.31 17.04 21.25
C LEU A 195 0.07 16.86 19.78
N LYS A 196 -0.61 17.59 18.89
CA LYS A 196 -0.23 17.70 17.47
C LYS A 196 1.16 18.30 17.31
N LYS A 197 1.49 19.37 18.05
CA LYS A 197 2.83 20.00 18.02
C LYS A 197 3.94 19.09 18.55
N LYS A 198 3.59 18.10 19.37
CA LYS A 198 4.54 17.13 19.96
C LYS A 198 4.87 15.98 19.00
N ILE A 199 3.98 15.68 18.05
CA ILE A 199 4.16 14.65 17.02
C ILE A 199 4.97 15.24 15.88
#